data_AF-A0A8J2J7Q7-F1
#
_entry.id   AF-A0A8J2J7Q7-F1
#
_cell.length_a   1.000
_cell.length_b   1.000
_cell.length_c   1.000
_cell.angle_alpha   90.00
_cell.angle_beta   90.00
_cell.angle_gamma   90.00
#
_symmetry.space_group_name_H-M   'P 1'
#
loop_
_entity.id
_entity.type
_entity.pdbx_description
1 polymer ?
#
loop_
_entity_poly.entity_id
_entity_poly.type
_entity_poly.pdbx_seq_one_letter_code
_entity_poly.pdbx_strand_id
1 'polypeptide(L)'
;MRTFDQIIKPGIDTDLILRRPNGWNYTPPTTDSSNEEDETAETSNGSTISSRNVTKKVQSIRDLQALIPFEDGATIDIRFHVSSTHLILSSPVFASMLNGRWKESQRNSEDRYEIITSGWGAEALFIFLNIIHGHHRFIANHIDFNNIVGLALICDFYKCQE
;
A
#
# COMPACT_ATOMS: atom_id res chain seq x y z
N MET A 1 20.52 8.26 9.88
CA MET A 1 19.17 8.60 10.39
C MET A 1 18.18 7.83 9.51
N ARG A 2 17.35 6.94 10.08
CA ARG A 2 16.69 5.86 9.35
C ARG A 2 15.56 6.38 8.45
N THR A 3 15.65 6.08 7.16
CA THR A 3 14.71 6.47 6.08
C THR A 3 13.25 6.07 6.34
N PHE A 4 13.01 5.01 7.12
CA PHE A 4 11.68 4.48 7.39
C PHE A 4 10.86 5.26 8.41
N ASP A 5 11.53 5.96 9.33
CA ASP A 5 10.86 6.64 10.45
C ASP A 5 10.08 7.89 10.03
N GLN A 6 10.16 8.30 8.76
CA GLN A 6 9.50 9.54 8.29
C GLN A 6 8.06 9.34 7.81
N ILE A 7 7.73 8.16 7.26
CA ILE A 7 6.37 7.77 6.83
C ILE A 7 5.67 6.88 7.86
N ILE A 8 6.41 6.36 8.83
CA ILE A 8 5.84 5.58 9.92
C ILE A 8 6.01 6.39 11.21
N LYS A 9 5.58 7.65 11.20
CA LYS A 9 5.57 8.47 12.42
C LYS A 9 4.27 8.26 13.18
N PRO A 10 4.31 7.91 14.47
CA PRO A 10 3.15 8.01 15.33
C PRO A 10 2.71 9.48 15.45
N GLY A 11 1.41 9.74 15.34
CA GLY A 11 0.81 11.09 15.43
C GLY A 11 0.38 11.72 14.11
N ILE A 12 0.58 11.03 12.99
CA ILE A 12 0.01 11.41 11.70
C ILE A 12 -1.45 10.90 11.60
N ASP A 13 -2.33 11.64 10.92
CA ASP A 13 -3.79 11.51 11.04
C ASP A 13 -4.48 10.54 10.06
N THR A 14 -3.73 9.84 9.20
CA THR A 14 -4.27 8.83 8.27
C THR A 14 -3.43 7.56 8.25
N ASP A 15 -4.10 6.41 8.36
CA ASP A 15 -3.54 5.09 8.14
C ASP A 15 -3.88 4.63 6.72
N LEU A 16 -2.88 4.60 5.84
CA LEU A 16 -3.00 4.01 4.50
C LEU A 16 -2.51 2.57 4.54
N ILE A 17 -3.44 1.63 4.36
CA ILE A 17 -3.24 0.19 4.53
C ILE A 17 -3.13 -0.46 3.15
N LEU A 18 -1.94 -0.95 2.81
CA LEU A 18 -1.72 -1.76 1.62
C LEU A 18 -1.95 -3.23 1.95
N ARG A 19 -3.01 -3.81 1.37
CA ARG A 19 -3.35 -5.22 1.45
C ARG A 19 -2.75 -6.01 0.30
N ARG A 20 -2.24 -7.21 0.60
CA ARG A 20 -1.58 -8.10 -0.38
C ARG A 20 -0.45 -7.36 -1.13
N PRO A 21 0.55 -6.82 -0.41
CA PRO A 21 1.66 -6.12 -1.03
C PRO A 21 2.35 -7.01 -2.07
N ASN A 22 2.81 -6.42 -3.17
CA ASN A 22 3.55 -7.11 -4.24
C ASN A 22 2.76 -8.22 -4.96
N GLY A 23 1.43 -8.28 -4.80
CA GLY A 23 0.59 -9.35 -5.34
C GLY A 23 0.62 -9.51 -6.86
N TRP A 24 0.82 -8.44 -7.62
CA TRP A 24 0.81 -8.49 -9.09
C TRP A 24 2.00 -9.25 -9.70
N ASN A 25 3.12 -9.35 -8.97
CA ASN A 25 4.33 -10.07 -9.38
C ASN A 25 4.55 -11.37 -8.59
N TYR A 26 3.59 -11.78 -7.77
CA TYR A 26 3.74 -12.95 -6.92
C TYR A 26 3.42 -14.22 -7.71
N THR A 27 4.46 -14.96 -8.06
CA THR A 27 4.34 -16.39 -8.38
C THR A 27 4.51 -17.17 -7.08
N PRO A 28 3.50 -17.94 -6.61
CA PRO A 28 3.72 -18.82 -5.48
C PRO A 28 4.90 -19.75 -5.77
N PRO A 29 5.74 -20.09 -4.76
CA PRO A 29 6.75 -21.12 -4.95
C PRO A 29 6.05 -22.36 -5.47
N THR A 30 6.45 -22.84 -6.64
CA THR A 30 5.85 -24.00 -7.30
C THR A 30 5.91 -25.18 -6.34
N THR A 31 4.79 -25.49 -5.68
CA THR A 31 4.57 -26.82 -5.13
C THR A 31 4.27 -27.70 -6.33
N ASP A 32 5.13 -28.69 -6.59
CA ASP A 32 4.87 -29.76 -7.56
C ASP A 32 3.56 -30.46 -7.17
N SER A 33 2.48 -30.00 -7.79
CA SER A 33 1.20 -30.68 -7.82
C SER A 33 0.41 -30.05 -8.96
N SER A 34 0.52 -30.68 -10.12
CA SER A 34 -0.40 -30.55 -11.24
C SER A 34 -1.84 -30.49 -10.74
N ASN A 35 -2.56 -29.44 -11.10
CA ASN A 35 -3.97 -29.48 -11.51
C ASN A 35 -4.30 -28.13 -12.17
N GLU A 36 -4.52 -28.21 -13.48
CA GLU A 36 -5.17 -27.18 -14.30
C GLU A 36 -6.65 -27.12 -13.90
N GLU A 37 -7.19 -25.99 -13.44
CA GLU A 37 -8.60 -25.63 -13.62
C GLU A 37 -8.76 -24.10 -13.72
N ASP A 38 -8.89 -23.66 -14.97
CA ASP A 38 -9.86 -22.73 -15.58
C ASP A 38 -10.38 -21.47 -14.84
N GLU A 39 -10.43 -20.37 -15.59
CA GLU A 39 -11.10 -19.12 -15.24
C GLU A 39 -12.63 -19.29 -15.29
N THR A 40 -13.38 -18.76 -14.32
CA THR A 40 -14.60 -17.97 -14.59
C THR A 40 -15.22 -17.34 -13.32
N ALA A 41 -15.60 -16.08 -13.50
CA ALA A 41 -16.60 -15.22 -12.84
C ALA A 41 -17.16 -15.50 -11.42
N GLU A 42 -17.05 -14.44 -10.61
CA GLU A 42 -17.96 -13.91 -9.56
C GLU A 42 -18.78 -14.89 -8.69
N THR A 43 -18.63 -14.78 -7.36
CA THR A 43 -19.75 -14.50 -6.43
C THR A 43 -19.19 -14.11 -5.06
N SER A 44 -19.77 -13.04 -4.50
CA SER A 44 -19.67 -12.62 -3.10
C SER A 44 -19.79 -13.79 -2.13
N ASN A 45 -18.70 -14.16 -1.47
CA ASN A 45 -18.73 -14.84 -0.18
C ASN A 45 -17.75 -14.13 0.75
N GLY A 46 -18.28 -13.48 1.78
CA GLY A 46 -17.54 -12.88 2.88
C GLY A 46 -16.82 -13.93 3.70
N SER A 47 -15.76 -14.51 3.13
CA SER A 47 -14.70 -15.12 3.92
C SER A 47 -13.96 -13.97 4.56
N THR A 48 -14.10 -13.82 5.87
CA THR A 48 -13.23 -12.97 6.69
C THR A 48 -11.83 -13.57 6.61
N ILE A 49 -11.15 -13.35 5.48
CA ILE A 49 -9.75 -13.72 5.34
C ILE A 49 -9.01 -12.92 6.40
N SER A 50 -8.49 -13.64 7.38
CA SER A 50 -7.72 -13.05 8.47
C SER A 50 -6.58 -12.24 7.87
N SER A 51 -6.55 -10.94 8.19
CA SER A 51 -5.49 -10.03 7.76
C SER A 51 -4.50 -9.80 8.88
N ARG A 52 -3.21 -9.94 8.58
CA ARG A 52 -2.11 -9.75 9.53
C ARG A 52 -1.33 -8.50 9.19
N ASN A 53 -1.29 -7.56 10.14
CA ASN A 53 -0.45 -6.36 10.03
C ASN A 53 1.02 -6.70 10.34
N VAL A 54 1.91 -6.54 9.35
CA VAL A 54 3.35 -6.81 9.49
C VAL A 54 4.22 -5.56 9.52
N THR A 55 3.64 -4.37 9.63
CA THR A 55 4.35 -3.07 9.58
C THR A 55 5.58 -3.04 10.50
N LYS A 56 5.49 -3.60 11.71
CA LYS A 56 6.59 -3.64 12.68
C LYS A 56 7.81 -4.46 12.21
N LYS A 57 7.61 -5.43 11.32
CA LYS A 57 8.69 -6.27 10.75
C LYS A 57 9.52 -5.51 9.70
N VAL A 58 8.98 -4.44 9.11
CA VAL A 58 9.61 -3.70 8.00
C VAL A 58 10.53 -2.62 8.56
N GLN A 59 11.83 -2.70 8.26
CA GLN A 59 12.84 -1.74 8.74
C GLN A 59 13.65 -1.12 7.59
N SER A 60 13.52 -1.66 6.38
CA SER A 60 14.27 -1.27 5.18
C SER A 60 13.45 -1.43 3.91
N ILE A 61 13.91 -0.82 2.82
CA ILE A 61 13.30 -0.97 1.49
C ILE A 61 13.35 -2.43 1.04
N ARG A 62 14.43 -3.15 1.36
CA ARG A 62 14.56 -4.57 1.05
C ARG A 62 13.47 -5.42 1.72
N ASP A 63 13.06 -5.02 2.92
CA ASP A 63 11.97 -5.72 3.60
C ASP A 63 10.64 -5.51 2.86
N LEU A 64 10.36 -4.29 2.34
CA LEU A 64 9.17 -4.05 1.51
C LEU A 64 9.18 -4.88 0.22
N GLN A 65 10.33 -4.95 -0.44
CA GLN A 65 10.51 -5.76 -1.66
C GLN A 65 10.29 -7.25 -1.39
N ALA A 66 10.72 -7.73 -0.22
CA ALA A 66 10.62 -9.13 0.18
C ALA A 66 9.24 -9.52 0.74
N LEU A 67 8.30 -8.58 0.91
CA LEU A 67 6.97 -8.92 1.40
C LEU A 67 6.25 -9.84 0.42
N ILE A 68 5.74 -10.94 0.95
CA ILE A 68 4.81 -11.83 0.26
C ILE A 68 3.37 -11.43 0.56
N PRO A 69 2.42 -11.60 -0.39
CA PRO A 69 1.04 -11.14 -0.20
C PRO A 69 0.24 -12.00 0.80
N PHE A 70 0.72 -13.22 1.09
CA PHE A 70 0.09 -14.20 1.96
C PHE A 70 1.14 -14.90 2.83
N GLU A 71 0.87 -15.08 4.13
CA GLU A 71 1.72 -15.79 5.10
C GLU A 71 0.81 -16.69 5.96
N ASP A 72 1.09 -17.99 6.03
CA ASP A 72 0.31 -18.97 6.81
C ASP A 72 -1.20 -18.98 6.54
N GLY A 73 -1.62 -18.82 5.28
CA GLY A 73 -3.03 -18.78 4.89
C GLY A 73 -3.77 -17.48 5.25
N ALA A 74 -3.07 -16.50 5.81
CA ALA A 74 -3.58 -15.15 6.08
C ALA A 74 -3.07 -14.15 5.04
N THR A 75 -3.87 -13.13 4.72
CA THR A 75 -3.37 -12.00 3.92
C THR A 75 -2.47 -11.12 4.75
N ILE A 76 -1.41 -10.61 4.14
CA ILE A 76 -0.52 -9.65 4.77
C ILE A 76 -0.95 -8.23 4.40
N ASP A 77 -0.97 -7.35 5.42
CA ASP A 77 -1.19 -5.92 5.26
C ASP A 77 0.00 -5.14 5.86
N ILE A 78 0.38 -4.04 5.22
CA ILE A 78 1.29 -3.03 5.79
C ILE A 78 0.58 -1.69 5.91
N ARG A 79 0.94 -0.92 6.94
CA ARG A 79 0.35 0.39 7.23
C ARG A 79 1.40 1.49 7.09
N PHE A 80 1.03 2.53 6.37
CA PHE A 80 1.79 3.76 6.25
C PHE A 80 1.04 4.86 7.01
N HIS A 81 1.73 5.63 7.84
CA HIS A 81 1.15 6.74 8.61
C HIS A 81 1.41 8.05 7.84
N VAL A 82 0.36 8.59 7.23
CA VAL A 82 0.46 9.64 6.21
C VAL A 82 -0.52 10.77 6.47
N SER A 83 -0.16 11.98 6.07
CA SER A 83 -0.95 13.18 6.37
C SER A 83 -2.10 13.31 5.38
N SER A 84 -3.33 13.39 5.89
CA SER A 84 -4.53 13.64 5.08
C SER A 84 -4.37 14.90 4.24
N THR A 85 -3.81 15.96 4.81
CA THR A 85 -3.54 17.23 4.12
C THR A 85 -2.64 17.05 2.90
N HIS A 86 -1.53 16.33 3.04
CA HIS A 86 -0.61 16.08 1.92
C HIS A 86 -1.27 15.21 0.84
N LEU A 87 -2.03 14.19 1.24
CA LEU A 87 -2.79 13.34 0.32
C LEU A 87 -3.80 14.16 -0.49
N ILE A 88 -4.62 14.98 0.18
CA ILE A 88 -5.67 15.82 -0.43
C ILE A 88 -5.07 16.83 -1.40
N LEU A 89 -3.97 17.50 -1.01
CA LEU A 89 -3.32 18.50 -1.85
C LEU A 89 -2.67 17.88 -3.10
N SER A 90 -2.20 16.64 -3.00
CA SER A 90 -1.46 15.99 -4.08
C SER A 90 -2.35 15.18 -5.04
N SER A 91 -3.62 14.96 -4.71
CA SER A 91 -4.50 14.06 -5.47
C SER A 91 -5.99 14.41 -5.33
N PRO A 92 -6.70 14.65 -6.44
CA PRO A 92 -8.15 14.82 -6.41
C PRO A 92 -8.88 13.53 -6.01
N VAL A 93 -8.25 12.36 -6.20
CA VAL A 93 -8.80 11.07 -5.78
C VAL A 93 -8.78 10.98 -4.25
N PHE A 94 -7.66 11.29 -3.60
CA PHE A 94 -7.62 11.34 -2.13
C PHE A 94 -8.52 12.45 -1.57
N ALA A 95 -8.59 13.61 -2.23
CA ALA A 95 -9.54 14.66 -1.86
C ALA A 95 -10.99 14.16 -1.86
N SER A 96 -11.38 13.41 -2.89
CA SER A 96 -12.73 12.83 -3.01
C SER A 96 -12.99 11.75 -1.95
N MET A 97 -11.98 10.93 -1.61
CA MET A 97 -12.09 9.91 -0.55
C MET A 97 -12.25 10.54 0.84
N LEU A 98 -11.39 11.51 1.18
CA LEU A 98 -11.28 12.05 2.54
C LEU A 98 -12.28 13.17 2.85
N ASN A 99 -12.73 13.94 1.85
CA ASN A 99 -13.76 14.97 2.02
C ASN A 99 -15.17 14.49 1.63
N GLY A 100 -15.29 13.26 1.12
CA GLY A 100 -16.53 12.71 0.61
C GLY A 100 -17.46 12.15 1.68
N ARG A 101 -18.44 11.34 1.25
CA ARG A 101 -19.38 10.63 2.14
C ARG A 101 -19.03 9.15 2.30
N TRP A 102 -17.80 8.79 1.93
CA TRP A 102 -17.31 7.42 1.95
C TRP A 102 -16.84 7.02 3.34
N LYS A 103 -16.58 5.72 3.55
CA LYS A 103 -16.11 5.24 4.85
C LYS A 103 -14.76 5.85 5.20
N GLU A 104 -13.94 6.10 4.19
CA GLU A 104 -12.61 6.71 4.28
C GLU A 104 -12.66 8.14 4.82
N SER A 105 -13.79 8.85 4.71
CA SER A 105 -13.96 10.20 5.27
C SER A 105 -14.36 10.17 6.75
N GLN A 106 -14.59 8.99 7.32
CA GLN A 106 -14.88 8.81 8.74
C GLN A 106 -13.60 8.48 9.50
N ARG A 107 -13.42 9.11 10.65
CA ARG A 107 -12.32 8.79 11.55
C ARG A 107 -12.65 7.53 12.36
N ASN A 108 -11.65 6.70 12.60
CA ASN A 108 -11.76 5.52 13.46
C ASN A 108 -11.78 5.91 14.95
N SER A 109 -11.83 4.92 15.84
CA SER A 109 -11.82 5.14 17.30
C SER A 109 -10.56 5.83 17.84
N GLU A 110 -9.49 5.86 17.05
CA GLU A 110 -8.22 6.52 17.36
C GLU A 110 -8.12 7.91 16.69
N ASP A 111 -9.25 8.45 16.20
CA ASP A 111 -9.36 9.73 15.51
C ASP A 111 -8.49 9.83 14.24
N ARG A 112 -8.27 8.71 13.54
CA ARG A 112 -7.51 8.66 12.27
C ARG A 112 -8.39 8.24 11.10
N TYR A 113 -8.10 8.76 9.91
CA TYR A 113 -8.67 8.24 8.67
C TYR A 113 -8.06 6.87 8.34
N GLU A 114 -8.84 5.98 7.72
CA GLU A 114 -8.35 4.69 7.24
C GLU A 114 -8.63 4.56 5.74
N ILE A 115 -7.58 4.39 4.96
CA ILE A 115 -7.65 4.13 3.51
C ILE A 115 -7.10 2.74 3.27
N ILE A 116 -7.90 1.85 2.66
CA ILE A 116 -7.45 0.51 2.28
C ILE A 116 -7.18 0.49 0.77
N THR A 117 -6.01 0.03 0.37
CA THR A 117 -5.60 -0.13 -1.02
C THR A 117 -4.95 -1.49 -1.26
N SER A 118 -4.88 -1.94 -2.50
CA SER A 118 -4.28 -3.23 -2.87
C SER A 118 -3.78 -3.20 -4.31
N GLY A 119 -3.05 -4.22 -4.73
CA GLY A 119 -2.54 -4.33 -6.11
C GLY A 119 -1.25 -3.56 -6.37
N TRP A 120 -0.72 -2.85 -5.38
CA TRP A 120 0.51 -2.08 -5.52
C TRP A 120 1.74 -2.83 -5.02
N GLY A 121 2.90 -2.55 -5.64
CA GLY A 121 4.19 -2.85 -5.07
C GLY A 121 4.42 -2.00 -3.81
N ALA A 122 4.90 -2.62 -2.74
CA ALA A 122 5.06 -1.97 -1.45
C ALA A 122 6.12 -0.86 -1.50
N GLU A 123 7.22 -1.06 -2.22
CA GLU A 123 8.25 -0.05 -2.44
C GLU A 123 7.75 1.11 -3.32
N ALA A 124 7.12 0.81 -4.46
CA ALA A 124 6.56 1.86 -5.33
C ALA A 124 5.57 2.78 -4.59
N LEU A 125 4.68 2.19 -3.78
CA LEU A 125 3.76 2.97 -2.94
C LEU A 125 4.50 3.74 -1.85
N PHE A 126 5.51 3.15 -1.20
CA PHE A 126 6.33 3.87 -0.22
C PHE A 126 7.06 5.07 -0.84
N ILE A 127 7.61 4.92 -2.05
CA ILE A 127 8.26 6.02 -2.78
C ILE A 127 7.25 7.11 -3.12
N PHE A 128 6.09 6.73 -3.67
CA PHE A 128 4.99 7.64 -3.97
C PHE A 128 4.61 8.47 -2.72
N LEU A 129 4.41 7.80 -1.59
CA LEU A 129 4.07 8.46 -0.33
C LEU A 129 5.21 9.39 0.15
N ASN A 130 6.49 9.07 -0.08
CA ASN A 130 7.58 9.99 0.26
C ASN A 130 7.54 11.24 -0.63
N ILE A 131 7.22 11.10 -1.92
CA ILE A 131 7.15 12.21 -2.87
C ILE A 131 6.07 13.21 -2.44
N ILE A 132 4.84 12.74 -2.19
CA ILE A 132 3.71 13.61 -1.82
C ILE A 132 3.92 14.30 -0.45
N HIS A 133 4.75 13.74 0.42
CA HIS A 133 5.12 14.35 1.71
C HIS A 133 6.39 15.20 1.62
N GLY A 134 6.95 15.41 0.42
CA GLY A 134 8.15 16.22 0.21
C GLY A 134 9.44 15.57 0.73
N HIS A 135 9.42 14.29 1.10
CA HIS A 135 10.57 13.53 1.61
C HIS A 135 11.46 12.98 0.46
N HIS A 136 11.71 13.79 -0.57
CA HIS A 136 12.40 13.38 -1.82
C HIS A 136 13.90 13.12 -1.66
N ARG A 137 14.55 13.69 -0.63
CA ARG A 137 15.98 13.47 -0.32
C ARG A 137 16.34 12.04 0.09
N PHE A 138 15.33 11.17 0.25
CA PHE A 138 15.49 9.83 0.82
C PHE A 138 15.02 8.70 -0.10
N ILE A 139 14.62 9.03 -1.33
CA ILE A 139 14.30 8.05 -2.36
C ILE A 139 15.62 7.43 -2.83
N ALA A 140 15.70 6.10 -2.85
CA ALA A 140 16.94 5.36 -3.10
C ALA A 140 17.70 5.88 -4.34
N ASN A 141 19.03 5.92 -4.26
CA ASN A 141 19.89 6.29 -5.41
C ASN A 141 19.66 5.38 -6.65
N HIS A 142 19.01 4.23 -6.46
CA HIS A 142 18.60 3.32 -7.52
C HIS A 142 17.16 2.85 -7.26
N ILE A 143 16.25 3.18 -8.19
CA ILE A 143 14.90 2.61 -8.30
C ILE A 143 14.93 1.68 -9.51
N ASP A 144 14.46 0.44 -9.36
CA ASP A 144 14.38 -0.48 -10.50
C ASP A 144 13.24 -0.12 -11.46
N PHE A 145 13.26 -0.70 -12.67
CA PHE A 145 12.26 -0.43 -13.70
C PHE A 145 10.84 -0.76 -13.25
N ASN A 146 10.66 -1.87 -12.53
CA ASN A 146 9.34 -2.32 -12.07
C ASN A 146 8.72 -1.32 -11.09
N ASN A 147 9.52 -0.74 -10.19
CA ASN A 147 9.08 0.28 -9.27
C ASN A 147 8.83 1.62 -9.97
N ILE A 148 9.57 1.97 -11.01
CA ILE A 148 9.28 3.16 -11.84
C ILE A 148 7.92 3.00 -12.54
N VAL A 149 7.66 1.84 -13.16
CA VAL A 149 6.36 1.54 -13.78
C VAL A 149 5.25 1.53 -12.74
N GLY A 150 5.46 0.87 -11.60
CA GLY A 150 4.51 0.85 -10.50
C GLY A 150 4.20 2.26 -9.98
N LEU A 151 5.22 3.10 -9.82
CA LEU A 151 5.05 4.51 -9.43
C LEU A 151 4.24 5.30 -10.46
N ALA A 152 4.52 5.12 -11.76
CA ALA A 152 3.75 5.78 -12.82
C ALA A 152 2.28 5.36 -12.82
N LEU A 153 1.99 4.07 -12.60
CA LEU A 153 0.62 3.56 -12.47
C LEU A 153 -0.09 4.13 -11.24
N ILE A 154 0.60 4.22 -10.10
CA ILE A 154 0.06 4.83 -8.87
C ILE A 154 -0.26 6.31 -9.10
N CYS A 155 0.66 7.06 -9.72
CA CYS A 155 0.43 8.47 -10.04
C CYS A 155 -0.75 8.68 -10.99
N ASP A 156 -0.90 7.85 -12.04
CA ASP A 156 -2.05 7.93 -12.93
C ASP A 156 -3.36 7.54 -12.21
N PHE A 157 -3.33 6.49 -11.38
CA PHE A 157 -4.50 6.02 -10.64
C PHE A 157 -5.02 7.10 -9.67
N TYR A 158 -4.12 7.67 -8.86
CA TYR A 158 -4.46 8.74 -7.92
C TYR A 158 -4.54 10.12 -8.58
N LYS A 159 -4.36 10.22 -9.91
CA LYS A 159 -4.44 11.46 -10.69
C LYS A 159 -3.54 12.57 -10.12
N CYS A 160 -2.32 12.20 -9.75
CA CYS A 160 -1.27 13.12 -9.33
C CYS A 160 -0.63 13.73 -10.58
N GLN A 161 -1.33 14.66 -11.20
CA GLN A 161 -0.92 15.35 -12.43
C GLN A 161 -0.69 16.83 -12.12
N GLU A 162 0.27 17.15 -11.27
CA GLU A 162 0.88 18.49 -11.10
C GLU A 162 2.05 18.43 -10.11
#